data_AF-A0AAN0M246-F1
#
_entry.id   AF-A0AAN0M246-F1
#
_cell.length_a   1.000
_cell.length_b   1.000
_cell.length_c   1.000
_cell.angle_alpha   90.00
_cell.angle_beta   90.00
_cell.angle_gamma   90.00
#
_symmetry.space_group_name_H-M   'P 1'
#
loop_
_entity.id
_entity.type
_entity.pdbx_description
1 polymer ?
#
loop_
_entity_poly.entity_id
_entity_poly.type
_entity_poly.pdbx_seq_one_letter_code
_entity_poly.pdbx_strand_id
1 'polypeptide(L)'
;MNFSELNNKLNAYSLALTTMSFDAQTIAPKMGDSYRNNVMSFLSGEYFSLFTSHEAYVALTDALLSEDPIIAKSAAQMLESLNKIKDIPYDEYVAFENLKLASHNVWAIAVKIRTIVLLLRTRMN
;
A
#
# COMPACT_ATOMS: atom_id res chain seq x y z
N MET A 1 6.64 17.95 13.17
CA MET A 1 6.40 17.89 11.72
C MET A 1 5.05 18.53 11.46
N ASN A 2 4.92 19.39 10.45
CA ASN A 2 3.62 19.99 10.10
C ASN A 2 2.87 19.13 9.06
N PHE A 3 1.61 19.48 8.76
CA PHE A 3 0.78 18.74 7.81
C PHE A 3 1.39 18.60 6.41
N SER A 4 1.99 19.67 5.88
CA SER A 4 2.60 19.66 4.55
C SER A 4 3.79 18.71 4.49
N GLU A 5 4.65 18.74 5.51
CA GLU A 5 5.79 17.83 5.63
C GLU A 5 5.34 16.37 5.77
N LEU A 6 4.33 16.09 6.60
CA LEU A 6 3.73 14.76 6.74
C LEU A 6 3.19 14.27 5.39
N ASN A 7 2.36 15.08 4.76
CA ASN A 7 1.71 14.74 3.50
C ASN A 7 2.73 14.48 2.39
N ASN A 8 3.78 15.30 2.29
CA ASN A 8 4.85 15.10 1.32
C ASN A 8 5.59 13.77 1.53
N LYS A 9 5.92 13.41 2.78
CA LYS A 9 6.57 12.13 3.08
C LYS A 9 5.66 10.95 2.76
N LEU A 10 4.41 10.97 3.20
CA LEU A 10 3.42 9.91 2.91
C LEU A 10 3.20 9.76 1.40
N ASN A 11 3.13 10.86 0.66
CA ASN A 11 2.99 10.83 -0.80
C ASN A 11 4.24 10.27 -1.48
N ALA A 12 5.44 10.54 -0.97
CA ALA A 12 6.67 9.95 -1.50
C ALA A 12 6.70 8.42 -1.35
N TYR A 13 6.34 7.92 -0.16
CA TYR A 13 6.19 6.48 0.08
C TYR A 13 5.10 5.86 -0.81
N SER A 14 3.93 6.50 -0.88
CA SER A 14 2.80 6.04 -1.71
C SER A 14 3.18 5.98 -3.20
N LEU A 15 3.86 7.00 -3.71
CA LEU A 15 4.37 7.03 -5.07
C LEU A 15 5.34 5.87 -5.32
N ALA A 16 6.32 5.67 -4.43
CA ALA A 16 7.28 4.58 -4.55
C ALA A 16 6.59 3.20 -4.59
N LEU A 17 5.70 2.93 -3.63
CA LEU A 17 4.93 1.69 -3.56
C LEU A 17 4.06 1.48 -4.81
N THR A 18 3.40 2.53 -5.29
CA THR A 18 2.55 2.48 -6.49
C THR A 18 3.38 2.19 -7.74
N THR A 19 4.53 2.86 -7.91
CA THR A 19 5.43 2.62 -9.04
C THR A 19 6.00 1.20 -9.01
N MET A 20 6.42 0.70 -7.85
CA MET A 20 6.90 -0.68 -7.71
C MET A 20 5.80 -1.71 -8.02
N SER A 21 4.57 -1.44 -7.60
CA SER A 21 3.40 -2.28 -7.92
C SER A 21 3.10 -2.31 -9.42
N PHE A 22 3.22 -1.17 -10.10
CA PHE A 22 3.05 -1.08 -11.55
C PHE A 22 4.15 -1.85 -12.30
N ASP A 23 5.41 -1.70 -11.89
CA ASP A 23 6.54 -2.46 -12.45
C ASP A 23 6.34 -3.98 -12.29
N ALA A 24 5.89 -4.43 -11.11
CA ALA A 24 5.59 -5.83 -10.80
C ALA A 24 4.59 -6.47 -11.78
N GLN A 25 3.64 -5.68 -12.27
CA GLN A 25 2.55 -6.12 -13.14
C GLN A 25 2.90 -6.05 -14.64
N THR A 26 3.97 -5.36 -15.01
CA THR A 26 4.28 -5.06 -16.42
C THR A 26 5.55 -5.75 -16.90
N ILE A 27 6.72 -5.30 -16.45
CA ILE A 27 8.02 -5.72 -17.01
C ILE A 27 8.89 -6.51 -16.01
N ALA A 28 8.53 -6.48 -14.73
CA ALA A 28 9.24 -7.17 -13.67
C ALA A 28 9.43 -8.68 -13.94
N PRO A 29 10.67 -9.21 -13.78
CA PRO A 29 10.90 -10.65 -13.82
C PRO A 29 10.19 -11.38 -12.67
N LYS A 30 9.46 -12.45 -12.98
CA LYS A 30 8.68 -13.23 -12.00
C LYS A 30 9.52 -13.94 -10.94
N MET A 31 10.76 -14.31 -11.28
CA MET A 31 11.70 -14.88 -10.30
C MET A 31 12.10 -13.89 -9.20
N GLY A 32 11.87 -12.58 -9.41
CA GLY A 32 12.13 -11.54 -8.42
C GLY A 32 10.96 -11.24 -7.49
N ASP A 33 9.81 -11.91 -7.65
CA ASP A 33 8.58 -11.58 -6.92
C ASP A 33 8.76 -11.68 -5.40
N SER A 34 9.42 -12.74 -4.89
CA SER A 34 9.62 -12.91 -3.44
C SER A 34 10.45 -11.78 -2.82
N TYR A 35 11.53 -11.36 -3.49
CA TYR A 35 12.37 -10.26 -3.01
C TYR A 35 11.60 -8.95 -3.04
N ARG A 36 10.92 -8.67 -4.16
CA ARG A 36 10.13 -7.44 -4.33
C ARG A 36 9.01 -7.34 -3.30
N ASN A 37 8.31 -8.45 -3.04
CA ASN A 37 7.26 -8.51 -2.02
C ASN A 37 7.79 -8.20 -0.62
N ASN A 38 8.96 -8.74 -0.26
CA ASN A 38 9.61 -8.46 1.02
C ASN A 38 9.99 -6.97 1.15
N VAL A 39 10.62 -6.39 0.12
CA VAL A 39 11.00 -4.97 0.14
C VAL A 39 9.78 -4.05 0.15
N MET A 40 8.75 -4.34 -0.66
CA MET A 40 7.52 -3.55 -0.70
C MET A 40 6.74 -3.60 0.60
N SER A 41 6.64 -4.77 1.24
CA SER A 41 5.96 -4.91 2.53
C SER A 41 6.71 -4.18 3.64
N PHE A 42 8.04 -4.25 3.67
CA PHE A 42 8.85 -3.42 4.57
C PHE A 42 8.61 -1.92 4.35
N LEU A 43 8.67 -1.45 3.09
CA LEU A 43 8.42 -0.03 2.78
C LEU A 43 7.00 0.42 3.14
N SER A 44 6.01 -0.46 2.99
CA SER A 44 4.64 -0.21 3.46
C SER A 44 4.59 -0.12 4.99
N GLY A 45 5.40 -0.92 5.71
CA GLY A 45 5.58 -0.80 7.15
C GLY A 45 6.16 0.55 7.56
N GLU A 46 7.13 1.08 6.82
CA GLU A 46 7.68 2.41 7.08
C GLU A 46 6.64 3.52 6.85
N TYR A 47 5.86 3.42 5.77
CA TYR A 47 4.70 4.28 5.55
C TYR A 47 3.72 4.22 6.73
N PHE A 48 3.37 3.00 7.16
CA PHE A 48 2.44 2.76 8.25
C PHE A 48 2.95 3.38 9.55
N SER A 49 4.20 3.11 9.92
CA SER A 49 4.84 3.66 11.12
C SER A 49 4.84 5.19 11.14
N LEU A 50 5.14 5.81 10.00
CA LEU A 50 5.05 7.27 9.89
C LEU A 50 3.61 7.73 10.07
N PHE A 51 2.66 7.11 9.38
CA PHE A 51 1.26 7.53 9.40
C PHE A 51 0.59 7.36 10.77
N THR A 52 0.94 6.31 11.51
CA THR A 52 0.39 6.02 12.85
C THR A 52 1.23 6.60 13.99
N SER A 53 2.30 7.35 13.68
CA SER A 53 3.15 7.99 14.67
C SER A 53 2.42 9.06 15.49
N HIS A 54 2.92 9.35 16.68
CA HIS A 54 2.40 10.45 17.50
C HIS A 54 2.57 11.79 16.78
N GLU A 55 3.68 11.98 16.08
CA GLU A 55 3.98 13.18 15.31
C GLU A 55 2.98 13.38 14.16
N ALA A 56 2.58 12.30 13.48
CA ALA A 56 1.55 12.37 12.46
C ALA A 56 0.18 12.71 13.06
N TYR A 57 -0.17 12.11 14.20
CA TYR A 57 -1.40 12.44 14.91
C TYR A 57 -1.47 13.93 15.25
N VAL A 58 -0.42 14.49 15.86
CA VAL A 58 -0.32 15.92 16.20
C VAL A 58 -0.43 16.80 14.95
N ALA A 59 0.32 16.46 13.90
CA ALA A 59 0.29 17.21 12.64
C ALA A 59 -1.11 17.25 12.00
N LEU A 60 -1.84 16.15 12.09
CA LEU A 60 -3.21 16.07 11.58
C LEU A 60 -4.21 16.80 12.49
N THR A 61 -4.07 16.73 13.82
CA THR A 61 -4.96 17.47 14.72
C THR A 61 -4.77 18.98 14.62
N ASP A 62 -3.53 19.45 14.46
CA ASP A 62 -3.25 20.87 14.23
C ASP A 62 -3.86 21.35 12.91
N ALA A 63 -3.81 20.50 11.87
CA ALA A 63 -4.37 20.81 10.56
C ALA A 63 -5.90 20.90 10.53
N LEU A 64 -6.60 20.30 11.50
CA LEU A 64 -8.05 20.49 11.65
C LEU A 64 -8.43 21.95 11.94
N LEU A 65 -7.50 22.71 12.52
CA LEU A 65 -7.70 24.12 12.88
C LEU A 65 -7.30 25.08 11.75
N SER A 66 -6.91 24.56 10.58
CA SER A 66 -6.53 25.38 9.44
C SER A 66 -7.71 26.20 8.91
N GLU A 67 -7.45 27.46 8.55
CA GLU A 67 -8.42 28.31 7.85
C GLU A 67 -8.67 27.85 6.41
N ASP A 68 -7.77 27.05 5.83
CA ASP A 68 -7.97 26.43 4.51
C ASP A 68 -8.92 25.21 4.66
N PRO A 69 -10.14 25.28 4.10
CA PRO A 69 -11.12 24.20 4.24
C PRO A 69 -10.66 22.89 3.59
N ILE A 70 -9.77 22.93 2.59
CA ILE A 70 -9.23 21.74 1.93
C ILE A 70 -8.26 21.03 2.87
N ILE A 71 -7.38 21.78 3.55
CA ILE A 71 -6.44 21.23 4.53
C ILE A 71 -7.20 20.62 5.70
N ALA A 72 -8.14 21.36 6.28
CA ALA A 72 -8.94 20.88 7.41
C ALA A 72 -9.73 19.60 7.06
N LYS A 73 -10.34 19.56 5.86
CA LYS A 73 -11.08 18.38 5.41
C LYS A 73 -10.17 17.18 5.15
N SER A 74 -9.00 17.42 4.54
CA SER A 74 -8.01 16.37 4.27
C SER A 74 -7.49 15.76 5.58
N ALA A 75 -7.16 16.60 6.57
CA ALA A 75 -6.73 16.16 7.88
C ALA A 75 -7.80 15.32 8.60
N ALA A 76 -9.07 15.71 8.51
CA ALA A 76 -10.18 14.93 9.08
C ALA A 76 -10.29 13.53 8.46
N GLN A 77 -10.18 13.41 7.14
CA GLN A 77 -10.23 12.11 6.44
C GLN A 77 -9.02 11.23 6.78
N MET A 78 -7.84 11.83 6.87
CA MET A 78 -6.62 11.14 7.27
C MET A 78 -6.69 10.66 8.71
N LEU A 79 -7.22 11.46 9.65
CA LEU A 79 -7.44 11.02 11.04
C LEU A 79 -8.44 9.87 11.15
N GLU A 80 -9.52 9.90 10.37
CA GLU A 80 -10.46 8.78 10.32
C GLU A 80 -9.75 7.49 9.86
N SER A 81 -8.88 7.60 8.86
CA SER A 81 -8.11 6.47 8.31
C SER A 81 -7.05 5.97 9.30
N LEU A 82 -6.33 6.88 9.98
CA LEU A 82 -5.37 6.56 11.03
C LEU A 82 -6.04 5.78 12.15
N ASN A 83 -7.19 6.25 12.64
CA ASN A 83 -7.92 5.59 13.74
C ASN A 83 -8.39 4.18 13.41
N LYS A 84 -8.57 3.84 12.13
CA LYS A 84 -8.93 2.47 11.71
C LYS A 84 -7.77 1.49 11.79
N ILE A 85 -6.52 1.96 11.77
CA ILE A 85 -5.35 1.10 11.58
C ILE A 85 -4.29 1.23 12.67
N LYS A 86 -4.29 2.30 13.47
CA LYS A 86 -3.24 2.61 14.47
C LYS A 86 -3.01 1.52 15.52
N ASP A 87 -4.03 0.69 15.78
CA ASP A 87 -3.98 -0.35 16.81
C ASP A 87 -3.42 -1.68 16.26
N ILE A 88 -3.09 -1.75 14.96
CA ILE A 88 -2.48 -2.91 14.33
C ILE A 88 -0.98 -2.96 14.69
N PRO A 89 -0.46 -4.07 15.24
CA PRO A 89 0.98 -4.23 15.45
C PRO A 89 1.76 -4.15 14.13
N TYR A 90 2.93 -3.50 14.15
CA TYR A 90 3.77 -3.32 12.96
C TYR A 90 4.08 -4.63 12.24
N ASP A 91 4.53 -5.65 12.99
CA ASP A 91 4.92 -6.94 12.40
C ASP A 91 3.73 -7.64 11.72
N GLU A 92 2.53 -7.54 12.30
CA GLU A 92 1.30 -8.08 11.71
C GLU A 92 0.91 -7.32 10.43
N TYR A 93 1.05 -5.99 10.43
CA TYR A 93 0.80 -5.18 9.25
C TYR A 93 1.75 -5.56 8.10
N VAL A 94 3.06 -5.64 8.36
CA VAL A 94 4.06 -6.00 7.34
C VAL A 94 3.85 -7.43 6.84
N ALA A 95 3.57 -8.38 7.74
CA ALA A 95 3.26 -9.76 7.36
C ALA A 95 2.02 -9.84 6.47
N PHE A 96 0.97 -9.08 6.79
CA PHE A 96 -0.26 -9.00 6.00
C PHE A 96 -0.02 -8.39 4.62
N GLU A 97 0.76 -7.30 4.51
CA GLU A 97 1.13 -6.70 3.21
C GLU A 97 1.89 -7.70 2.33
N ASN A 98 2.86 -8.42 2.89
CA ASN A 98 3.59 -9.45 2.16
C ASN A 98 2.66 -10.58 1.69
N LEU A 99 1.77 -11.05 2.56
CA LEU A 99 0.80 -12.09 2.25
C LEU A 99 -0.14 -11.68 1.11
N LYS A 100 -0.62 -10.43 1.09
CA LYS A 100 -1.44 -9.90 -0.02
C LYS A 100 -0.69 -9.92 -1.34
N LEU A 101 0.56 -9.44 -1.37
CA LEU A 101 1.40 -9.44 -2.58
C LEU A 101 1.66 -10.87 -3.08
N ALA A 102 2.00 -11.80 -2.18
CA ALA A 102 2.21 -13.20 -2.53
C ALA A 102 0.91 -13.86 -3.06
N SER A 103 -0.22 -13.59 -2.42
CA SER A 103 -1.53 -14.10 -2.84
C SER A 103 -1.93 -13.59 -4.22
N HIS A 104 -1.66 -12.30 -4.51
CA HIS A 104 -1.90 -11.72 -5.83
C HIS A 104 -1.08 -12.43 -6.92
N ASN A 105 0.19 -12.75 -6.65
CA ASN A 105 1.04 -13.46 -7.61
C ASN A 105 0.51 -14.87 -7.92
N VAL A 106 0.07 -15.61 -6.90
CA VAL A 106 -0.55 -16.94 -7.08
C VAL A 106 -1.86 -16.83 -7.86
N TRP A 107 -2.71 -15.87 -7.53
CA TRP A 107 -3.96 -15.62 -8.23
C TRP A 107 -3.74 -15.30 -9.72
N ALA A 108 -2.77 -14.44 -10.04
CA ALA A 108 -2.46 -14.06 -11.42
C ALA A 108 -2.04 -15.28 -12.27
N ILE A 109 -1.26 -16.20 -11.69
CA ILE A 109 -0.88 -17.45 -12.34
C ILE A 109 -2.10 -18.35 -12.55
N ALA A 110 -2.93 -18.51 -11.51
CA ALA A 110 -4.11 -19.37 -11.56
C ALA A 110 -5.12 -18.93 -12.64
N VAL A 111 -5.36 -17.61 -12.76
CA VAL A 111 -6.21 -17.03 -13.82
C VAL A 111 -5.66 -17.36 -15.20
N LYS A 112 -4.35 -17.21 -15.41
CA LYS A 112 -3.71 -17.51 -16.70
C LYS A 112 -3.85 -18.99 -17.08
N ILE A 113 -3.62 -19.90 -16.13
CA ILE A 113 -3.76 -21.35 -16.35
C ILE A 113 -5.21 -21.70 -16.71
N ARG A 114 -6.19 -21.17 -15.96
CA ARG A 114 -7.62 -21.41 -16.24
C ARG A 114 -7.98 -21.01 -17.69
N THR A 115 -7.52 -19.85 -18.14
CA THR A 115 -7.77 -19.38 -19.50
C THR A 115 -7.17 -20.31 -20.55
N ILE A 116 -5.94 -20.79 -20.35
CA ILE A 116 -5.28 -21.74 -21.27
C ILE A 116 -6.05 -23.05 -21.34
N VAL A 117 -6.46 -23.61 -20.19
CA VAL A 117 -7.21 -24.87 -20.12
C VAL A 117 -8.56 -24.76 -20.85
N LEU A 118 -9.26 -23.63 -20.70
CA LEU A 118 -10.52 -23.38 -21.41
C LEU A 118 -10.32 -23.31 -22.93
N LEU A 119 -9.29 -22.59 -23.39
CA LEU A 119 -8.96 -22.48 -24.82
C LEU A 119 -8.58 -23.82 -25.46
N LEU A 120 -7.84 -24.66 -24.74
CA LEU A 120 -7.49 -26.00 -25.21
C LEU A 120 -8.73 -26.90 -25.33
N ARG A 121 -9.65 -26.83 -24.36
CA ARG A 121 -10.92 -27.58 -24.42
C ARG A 121 -11.81 -27.16 -25.59
N THR A 122 -11.87 -25.87 -25.90
CA THR A 122 -12.69 -25.36 -27.03
C THR A 122 -12.08 -25.64 -28.40
N ARG A 123 -10.79 -26.00 -28.50
CA ARG A 123 -10.12 -26.35 -29.76
C ARG A 123 -10.12 -27.86 -30.07
N MET A 124 -10.43 -28.71 -29.09
CA MET A 124 -10.51 -30.17 -29.25
C MET A 124 -11.94 -30.66 -29.56
N ASN A 125 -12.94 -29.78 -29.52
CA ASN A 125 -14.31 -30.00 -29.96
C ASN A 125 -14.55 -29.24 -31.27
#